data_AF-A0A965P860-F1
#
_entry.id   AF-A0A965P860-F1
#
_cell.length_a   1.000
_cell.length_b   1.000
_cell.length_c   1.000
_cell.angle_alpha   90.00
_cell.angle_beta   90.00
_cell.angle_gamma   90.00
#
_symmetry.space_group_name_H-M   'P 1'
#
loop_
_entity.id
_entity.type
_entity.pdbx_description
1 polymer ?
#
loop_
_entity_poly.entity_id
_entity_poly.type
_entity_poly.pdbx_seq_one_letter_code
_entity_poly.pdbx_strand_id
1 'polypeptide(L)'
;MKRIFPIGTPPDQIAHAVVRMAQHLPTDKPFAVTVEVWKKPRTNQQNAYLWGVAYPAILEGGGEALKGWSRDDIHEYMTGEFGGWQVLEGFGRKRMRPVMRSSAMTKQQFSDYLDWLSAKCADMGIVIPEPQTGET
;
A
#
# COMPACT_ATOMS: atom_id res chain seq x y z
N MET A 1 -17.33 -9.65 3.19
CA MET A 1 -17.10 -9.67 4.65
C MET A 1 -15.79 -10.40 4.92
N LYS A 2 -14.78 -9.73 5.50
CA LYS A 2 -13.49 -10.35 5.81
C LYS A 2 -13.43 -10.65 7.31
N ARG A 3 -13.26 -11.93 7.66
CA ARG A 3 -13.08 -12.37 9.05
C ARG A 3 -11.63 -12.77 9.26
N ILE A 4 -11.03 -12.30 10.35
CA ILE A 4 -9.65 -12.60 10.72
C ILE A 4 -9.70 -13.55 11.91
N PHE A 5 -8.95 -14.65 11.82
CA PHE A 5 -8.83 -15.63 12.89
C PHE A 5 -7.51 -15.42 13.64
N PRO A 6 -7.51 -15.32 14.97
CA PRO A 6 -6.29 -15.21 15.77
C PRO A 6 -5.36 -16.41 15.60
N ILE A 7 -4.08 -16.23 15.96
CA ILE A 7 -3.11 -17.32 16.05
C ILE A 7 -3.64 -18.38 17.04
N GLY A 8 -3.54 -19.65 16.65
CA GLY A 8 -4.00 -20.77 17.47
C GLY A 8 -5.49 -21.09 17.34
N THR A 9 -6.24 -20.40 16.47
CA THR A 9 -7.63 -20.78 16.19
C THR A 9 -7.67 -22.18 15.57
N PRO A 10 -8.40 -23.14 16.16
CA PRO A 10 -8.54 -24.48 15.61
C PRO A 10 -9.18 -24.49 14.21
N PRO A 11 -8.72 -25.33 13.26
CA PRO A 11 -9.26 -25.36 11.90
C PRO A 11 -10.76 -25.64 11.80
N ASP A 12 -11.32 -26.43 12.71
CA ASP A 12 -12.75 -26.75 12.80
C ASP A 12 -13.59 -25.51 13.12
N GLN A 13 -13.09 -24.62 14.00
CA GLN A 13 -13.77 -23.35 14.29
C GLN A 13 -13.75 -22.40 13.10
N ILE A 14 -12.66 -22.39 12.33
CA ILE A 14 -12.55 -21.61 11.08
C ILE A 14 -13.58 -22.13 10.08
N ALA A 15 -13.64 -23.45 9.87
CA ALA A 15 -14.59 -24.08 8.95
C ALA A 15 -16.05 -23.78 9.34
N HIS A 16 -16.39 -23.89 10.63
CA HIS A 16 -17.73 -23.60 11.13
C HIS A 16 -18.13 -22.14 10.87
N ALA A 17 -17.22 -21.20 11.09
CA ALA A 17 -17.46 -19.79 10.81
C ALA A 17 -17.67 -19.53 9.31
N VAL A 18 -16.90 -20.18 8.43
CA VAL A 18 -17.08 -20.07 6.97
C VAL A 18 -18.45 -20.60 6.54
N VAL A 19 -18.89 -21.75 7.06
CA VAL A 19 -20.23 -22.30 6.77
C VAL A 19 -21.32 -21.31 7.15
N ARG A 20 -21.26 -20.73 8.36
CA ARG A 20 -22.24 -19.73 8.83
C ARG A 20 -22.27 -18.48 7.94
N MET A 21 -21.12 -18.06 7.44
CA MET A 21 -21.03 -16.91 6.51
C MET A 21 -21.60 -17.24 5.13
N ALA A 22 -21.42 -18.49 4.66
CA ALA A 22 -21.89 -18.93 3.35
C ALA A 22 -23.41 -19.20 3.30
N GLN A 23 -24.05 -19.49 4.44
CA GLN A 23 -25.47 -19.87 4.53
C GLN A 23 -26.47 -18.88 3.91
N HIS A 24 -26.10 -17.60 3.80
CA HIS A 24 -26.99 -16.54 3.31
C HIS A 24 -26.47 -15.90 2.02
N LEU A 25 -25.53 -16.56 1.33
CA LEU A 25 -25.03 -16.04 0.06
C LEU A 25 -26.09 -16.17 -1.03
N PRO A 26 -26.31 -15.13 -1.85
CA PRO A 26 -27.15 -15.22 -3.03
C PRO A 26 -26.67 -16.33 -3.99
N THR A 27 -27.58 -17.07 -4.58
CA THR A 27 -27.27 -18.17 -5.51
C THR A 27 -27.13 -17.72 -6.96
N ASP A 28 -27.45 -16.46 -7.26
CA ASP A 28 -27.40 -15.84 -8.57
C ASP A 28 -26.03 -15.25 -8.94
N LYS A 29 -25.04 -15.35 -8.04
CA LYS A 29 -23.70 -14.75 -8.20
C LYS A 29 -22.60 -15.75 -7.88
N PRO A 30 -21.48 -15.72 -8.62
CA PRO A 30 -20.30 -16.50 -8.27
C PRO A 30 -19.56 -15.89 -7.08
N PHE A 31 -19.13 -16.73 -6.14
CA PHE A 31 -18.31 -16.32 -4.98
C PHE A 31 -17.01 -17.13 -4.94
N ALA A 32 -15.92 -16.46 -4.57
CA ALA A 32 -14.65 -17.10 -4.24
C ALA A 32 -14.40 -17.06 -2.74
N VAL A 33 -13.98 -18.18 -2.15
CA VAL A 33 -13.51 -18.27 -0.77
C VAL A 33 -12.02 -18.60 -0.79
N THR A 34 -11.21 -17.75 -0.17
CA THR A 34 -9.76 -17.93 -0.13
C THR A 34 -9.30 -18.02 1.32
N VAL A 35 -8.47 -19.03 1.61
CA VAL A 35 -7.75 -19.14 2.87
C VAL A 35 -6.33 -18.66 2.63
N GLU A 36 -5.95 -17.57 3.30
CA GLU A 36 -4.64 -16.95 3.17
C GLU A 36 -4.05 -16.68 4.56
N VAL A 37 -2.71 -16.65 4.64
CA VAL A 37 -2.04 -16.21 5.87
C VAL A 37 -2.34 -14.73 6.07
N TRP A 38 -3.06 -14.40 7.14
CA TRP A 38 -3.33 -13.01 7.48
C TRP A 38 -2.04 -12.32 7.95
N LYS A 39 -1.62 -11.31 7.18
CA LYS A 39 -0.60 -10.36 7.60
C LYS A 39 -1.33 -9.13 8.12
N LYS A 40 -1.01 -8.69 9.34
CA LYS A 40 -1.52 -7.43 9.88
C LYS A 40 -1.18 -6.33 8.86
N PRO A 41 -2.16 -5.56 8.35
CA PRO A 41 -1.86 -4.37 7.58
C PRO A 41 -0.91 -3.51 8.40
N ARG A 42 0.10 -2.91 7.75
CA ARG A 42 0.93 -1.87 8.38
C ARG A 42 0.01 -0.90 9.11
N THR A 43 0.43 -0.40 10.27
CA THR A 43 -0.35 0.52 11.11
C THR A 43 -1.08 1.52 10.23
N ASN A 44 -2.42 1.44 10.24
CA ASN A 44 -3.30 2.09 9.26
C ASN A 44 -2.93 3.57 9.08
N GLN A 45 -2.48 4.22 10.14
CA GLN A 45 -2.06 5.61 10.17
C GLN A 45 -0.89 5.95 9.23
N GLN A 46 0.18 5.14 9.16
CA GLN A 46 1.31 5.44 8.27
C GLN A 46 0.92 5.30 6.79
N ASN A 47 0.10 4.30 6.46
CA ASN A 47 -0.40 4.13 5.11
C ASN A 47 -1.42 5.21 4.76
N ALA A 48 -2.34 5.55 5.67
CA ALA A 48 -3.29 6.64 5.50
C ALA A 48 -2.58 7.99 5.32
N TYR A 49 -1.51 8.23 6.08
CA TYR A 49 -0.65 9.40 5.92
C TYR A 49 -0.01 9.45 4.53
N LEU A 50 0.64 8.36 4.10
CA LEU A 50 1.28 8.30 2.79
C LEU A 50 0.29 8.64 1.65
N TRP A 51 -0.88 8.00 1.65
CA TRP A 51 -1.85 8.12 0.56
C TRP A 51 -2.77 9.34 0.67
N GLY A 52 -3.04 9.79 1.89
CA GLY A 52 -3.98 10.87 2.21
C GLY A 52 -3.33 12.24 2.38
N VAL A 53 -2.03 12.29 2.67
CA VAL A 53 -1.29 13.53 2.93
C VAL A 53 -0.07 13.65 2.03
N ALA A 54 0.85 12.68 2.09
CA ALA A 54 2.15 12.82 1.42
C ALA A 54 2.04 12.86 -0.11
N TYR A 55 1.39 11.89 -0.74
CA TYR A 55 1.23 11.90 -2.21
C TYR A 55 0.40 13.06 -2.74
N PRO A 56 -0.71 13.48 -2.10
CA PRO A 56 -1.37 14.73 -2.44
C PRO A 56 -0.46 15.96 -2.38
N ALA A 57 0.32 16.13 -1.30
CA ALA A 57 1.24 17.26 -1.16
C ALA A 57 2.32 17.26 -2.25
N ILE A 58 2.81 16.08 -2.67
CA ILE A 58 3.77 15.94 -3.76
C ILE A 58 3.17 16.35 -5.10
N LEU A 59 1.95 15.89 -5.42
CA LEU A 59 1.26 16.25 -6.66
C LEU A 59 1.01 17.77 -6.71
N GLU A 60 0.56 18.36 -5.61
CA GLU A 60 0.33 19.79 -5.52
C GLU A 60 1.64 20.58 -5.64
N GLY A 61 2.67 20.21 -4.88
CA GLY A 61 3.96 20.89 -4.88
C GLY A 61 4.74 20.75 -6.19
N GLY A 62 4.58 19.63 -6.91
CA GLY A 62 5.21 19.43 -8.22
C GLY A 62 4.52 20.18 -9.37
N GLY A 63 3.28 20.61 -9.20
CA GLY A 63 2.55 21.44 -10.15
C GLY A 63 2.59 20.91 -11.59
N GLU A 64 2.98 21.77 -12.54
CA GLU A 64 2.99 21.43 -13.97
C GLU A 64 3.95 20.26 -14.30
N ALA A 65 5.02 20.07 -13.52
CA ALA A 65 5.97 18.97 -13.75
C ALA A 65 5.34 17.58 -13.54
N LEU A 66 4.30 17.50 -12.70
CA LEU A 66 3.55 16.28 -12.39
C LEU A 66 2.14 16.31 -12.99
N LYS A 67 1.89 17.16 -13.99
CA LYS A 67 0.58 17.24 -14.63
C LYS A 67 0.20 15.91 -15.27
N GLY A 68 -0.99 15.43 -14.92
CA GLY A 68 -1.51 14.15 -15.38
C GLY A 68 -0.99 12.94 -14.59
N TRP A 69 -0.15 13.14 -13.58
CA TRP A 69 0.26 12.07 -12.67
C TRP A 69 -0.83 11.79 -11.63
N SER A 70 -1.02 10.52 -11.33
CA SER A 70 -1.86 10.05 -10.24
C SER A 70 -1.04 9.77 -8.97
N ARG A 71 -1.71 9.53 -7.85
CA ARG A 71 -1.05 9.10 -6.61
C ARG A 71 -0.34 7.76 -6.78
N ASP A 72 -0.89 6.87 -7.60
CA ASP A 72 -0.27 5.59 -7.92
C ASP A 72 1.02 5.77 -8.75
N ASP A 73 1.05 6.74 -9.67
CA ASP A 73 2.28 7.07 -10.43
C ASP A 73 3.37 7.60 -9.50
N ILE A 74 3.02 8.48 -8.55
CA ILE A 74 3.94 8.96 -7.51
C ILE A 74 4.39 7.79 -6.63
N HIS A 75 3.47 6.91 -6.25
CA HIS A 75 3.80 5.73 -5.45
C HIS A 75 4.84 4.85 -6.15
N GLU A 76 4.60 4.51 -7.42
CA GLU A 76 5.49 3.69 -8.21
C GLU A 76 6.85 4.38 -8.39
N TYR A 77 6.85 5.66 -8.76
CA TYR A 77 8.07 6.44 -8.94
C TYR A 77 8.91 6.53 -7.68
N MET A 78 8.34 6.98 -6.57
CA MET A 78 9.07 7.17 -5.32
C MET A 78 9.54 5.83 -4.72
N THR A 79 8.78 4.75 -4.91
CA THR A 79 9.22 3.42 -4.47
C THR A 79 10.39 2.91 -5.32
N GLY A 80 10.41 3.20 -6.62
CA GLY A 80 11.54 2.87 -7.49
C GLY A 80 12.79 3.70 -7.18
N GLU A 81 12.62 4.98 -6.87
CA GLU A 81 13.73 5.84 -6.43
C GLU A 81 14.36 5.36 -5.11
N PHE A 82 13.53 4.91 -4.16
CA PHE A 82 14.01 4.40 -2.87
C PHE A 82 14.61 2.99 -2.96
N GLY A 83 13.91 2.09 -3.64
CA GLY A 83 14.23 0.65 -3.66
C GLY A 83 14.99 0.17 -4.89
N GLY A 84 15.29 1.07 -5.84
CA GLY A 84 15.89 0.76 -7.12
C GLY A 84 14.88 0.42 -8.22
N TRP A 85 15.32 0.60 -9.47
CA TRP A 85 14.56 0.34 -10.68
C TRP A 85 15.02 -0.93 -11.40
N GLN A 86 14.08 -1.69 -11.94
CA GLN A 86 14.34 -2.80 -12.84
C GLN A 86 13.78 -2.48 -14.22
N VAL A 87 14.59 -2.67 -15.26
CA VAL A 87 14.14 -2.63 -16.65
C VAL A 87 13.70 -4.03 -17.07
N LEU A 88 12.47 -4.12 -17.56
CA LEU A 88 11.93 -5.29 -18.23
C LEU A 88 11.89 -5.02 -19.73
N GLU A 89 12.18 -6.03 -20.53
CA GLU A 89 12.07 -5.98 -21.98
C GLU A 89 11.11 -7.08 -22.47
N GLY A 90 10.19 -6.71 -23.34
CA GLY A 90 9.24 -7.64 -23.94
C GLY A 90 8.61 -7.03 -25.19
N PHE A 91 8.43 -7.84 -26.24
CA PHE A 91 7.90 -7.40 -27.53
C PHE A 91 8.63 -6.17 -28.11
N GLY A 92 9.96 -6.09 -27.93
CA GLY A 92 10.78 -4.96 -28.39
C GLY A 92 10.54 -3.65 -27.63
N ARG A 93 9.81 -3.67 -26.52
CA ARG A 93 9.56 -2.51 -25.67
C ARG A 93 10.20 -2.67 -24.30
N LYS A 94 10.77 -1.58 -23.80
CA LYS A 94 11.31 -1.49 -22.44
C LYS A 94 10.27 -0.88 -21.51
N ARG A 95 10.14 -1.46 -20.32
CA ARG A 95 9.31 -0.94 -19.23
C ARG A 95 10.13 -0.94 -17.94
N MET A 96 10.12 0.17 -17.21
CA MET A 96 10.68 0.22 -15.87
C MET A 96 9.63 -0.15 -14.84
N ARG A 97 10.05 -0.79 -13.76
CA ARG A 97 9.24 -0.99 -12.55
C ARG A 97 10.13 -0.94 -11.30
N PRO A 98 9.59 -0.63 -10.12
CA PRO A 98 10.34 -0.71 -8.88
C PRO A 98 10.81 -2.15 -8.59
N VAL A 99 12.06 -2.30 -8.14
CA VAL A 99 12.58 -3.57 -7.61
C VAL A 99 11.85 -3.91 -6.32
N MET A 100 11.70 -2.93 -5.44
CA MET A 100 11.02 -3.08 -4.17
C MET A 100 9.52 -2.76 -4.30
N ARG A 101 8.68 -3.53 -3.63
CA ARG A 101 7.26 -3.19 -3.43
C ARG A 101 7.07 -2.68 -2.02
N SER A 102 6.36 -1.57 -1.85
CA SER A 102 6.06 -1.03 -0.52
C SER A 102 5.31 -2.04 0.37
N SER A 103 4.49 -2.91 -0.22
CA SER A 103 3.79 -3.99 0.48
C SER A 103 4.69 -5.09 1.03
N ALA A 104 5.93 -5.20 0.55
CA ALA A 104 6.93 -6.15 1.04
C ALA A 104 7.85 -5.54 2.11
N MET A 105 7.75 -4.24 2.37
CA MET A 105 8.56 -3.57 3.40
C MET A 105 8.11 -3.99 4.80
N THR A 106 9.08 -4.19 5.69
CA THR A 106 8.84 -4.26 7.13
C THR A 106 8.37 -2.90 7.66
N LYS A 107 7.87 -2.86 8.91
CA LYS A 107 7.47 -1.60 9.55
C LYS A 107 8.64 -0.60 9.63
N GLN A 108 9.84 -1.08 9.96
CA GLN A 108 11.03 -0.23 10.04
C GLN A 108 11.38 0.33 8.67
N GLN A 109 11.54 -0.52 7.66
CA GLN A 109 11.83 -0.08 6.28
C GLN A 109 10.80 0.91 5.74
N PHE A 110 9.53 0.75 6.10
CA PHE A 110 8.50 1.69 5.69
C PHE A 110 8.60 3.04 6.43
N SER A 111 9.06 3.04 7.69
CA SER A 111 9.33 4.28 8.42
C SER A 111 10.54 4.99 7.79
N ASP A 112 11.61 4.25 7.51
CA ASP A 112 12.80 4.76 6.80
C ASP A 112 12.43 5.34 5.42
N TYR A 113 11.50 4.69 4.72
CA TYR A 113 10.96 5.18 3.44
C TYR A 113 10.23 6.52 3.58
N LEU A 114 9.42 6.72 4.64
CA LEU A 114 8.70 7.97 4.86
C LEU A 114 9.65 9.13 5.24
N ASP A 115 10.68 8.84 6.03
CA ASP A 115 11.70 9.82 6.38
C ASP A 115 12.51 10.23 5.15
N TRP A 116 12.93 9.24 4.35
CA TRP A 116 13.59 9.47 3.06
C TRP A 116 12.71 10.27 2.10
N LEU A 117 11.42 9.93 1.99
CA LEU A 117 10.47 10.63 1.10
C LEU A 117 10.35 12.10 1.48
N SER A 118 10.21 12.39 2.78
CA SER A 118 10.13 13.75 3.30
C SER A 118 11.39 14.55 2.97
N ALA A 119 12.57 13.98 3.19
CA ALA A 119 13.84 14.63 2.85
C ALA A 119 13.99 14.88 1.34
N LYS A 120 13.74 13.86 0.51
CA LYS A 120 13.79 13.92 -0.95
C LYS A 120 12.85 15.02 -1.50
N CYS A 121 11.66 15.16 -0.93
CA CYS A 121 10.71 16.20 -1.31
C CYS A 121 11.13 17.59 -0.83
N ALA A 122 11.68 17.71 0.38
CA ALA A 122 12.21 18.98 0.88
C ALA A 122 13.33 19.51 -0.01
N ASP A 123 14.22 18.65 -0.53
CA ASP A 123 15.26 19.02 -1.49
C ASP A 123 14.69 19.59 -2.80
N MET A 124 13.46 19.19 -3.17
CA MET A 124 12.72 19.71 -4.32
C MET A 124 11.86 20.94 -3.99
N GLY A 125 11.94 21.46 -2.76
CA GLY A 125 11.11 22.57 -2.28
C GLY A 125 9.67 22.19 -1.96
N ILE A 126 9.35 20.89 -1.90
CA ILE A 126 8.03 20.37 -1.57
C ILE A 126 7.98 20.02 -0.09
N VAL A 127 7.19 20.77 0.68
CA VAL A 127 7.00 20.50 2.11
C VAL A 127 5.85 19.54 2.29
N ILE A 128 6.14 18.32 2.76
CA ILE A 128 5.13 17.36 3.17
C ILE A 128 4.68 17.68 4.60
N PRO A 129 3.39 17.91 4.86
CA PRO A 129 2.89 18.16 6.21
C PRO A 129 3.17 16.98 7.13
N GLU A 130 3.56 17.22 8.38
CA GLU A 130 3.79 16.15 9.35
C GLU A 130 2.50 15.33 9.64
N PRO A 131 2.63 14.05 10.00
CA PRO A 131 1.48 13.24 10.38
C PRO A 131 0.83 13.82 11.63
N GLN A 132 -0.47 14.15 11.54
CA GLN A 132 -1.24 14.53 12.72
C GLN A 132 -1.22 13.37 13.72
N THR A 133 -0.55 13.58 14.84
CA THR A 133 -0.53 12.63 15.95
C THR A 133 -1.88 12.77 16.63
N GLY A 134 -2.85 11.96 16.21
CA GLY A 134 -4.17 11.95 16.85
C GLY A 134 -4.03 11.45 18.28
N GLU A 135 -3.89 12.35 19.24
CA GLU A 135 -4.28 12.10 20.63
C GLU A 135 -5.81 12.04 20.68
N THR A 136 -6.35 10.82 20.62
CA THR A 136 -7.71 10.49 21.04
C THR A 136 -7.73 9.10 21.64
#